data_AF-A0A7M1SX73-F1
#
_entry.id   AF-A0A7M1SX73-F1
#
_cell.length_a   1.000
_cell.length_b   1.000
_cell.length_c   1.000
_cell.angle_alpha   90.00
_cell.angle_beta   90.00
_cell.angle_gamma   90.00
#
_symmetry.space_group_name_H-M   'P 1'
#
loop_
_entity.id
_entity.type
_entity.pdbx_description
1 polymer ?
#
loop_
_entity_poly.entity_id
_entity_poly.type
_entity_poly.pdbx_seq_one_letter_code
_entity_poly.pdbx_strand_id
1 'polypeptide(L)'
;MRSLDDRRATYLRLGTGELAASAAFAVAYLLLRDRFTGDEQLALGAALTPLLLILVQAGFYWLLARHWMGVRVMPPALAGAYSALRWINPIVLAVSLGVLVWHASTIGTAVLGAGLWLFAVIEHLNYYVIRLAYPASQWLSGVGQRRTPQLMNDVREGREPDRSEGQR
;
A
#
# COMPACT_ATOMS: atom_id res chain seq x y z
N MET A 1 -0.50 13.20 25.15
CA MET A 1 -0.44 13.51 23.70
C MET A 1 0.96 13.20 23.22
N ARG A 2 1.15 12.37 22.17
CA ARG A 2 2.49 12.24 21.53
C ARG A 2 2.86 13.59 20.92
N SER A 3 4.12 13.99 21.05
CA SER A 3 4.61 15.25 20.46
C SER A 3 4.54 15.18 18.93
N LEU A 4 4.52 16.34 18.24
CA LEU A 4 4.53 16.38 16.78
C LEU A 4 5.79 15.69 16.20
N ASP A 5 6.89 15.77 16.93
CA ASP A 5 8.16 15.15 16.54
C ASP A 5 8.10 13.63 16.64
N ASP A 6 7.44 13.07 17.66
CA ASP A 6 7.22 11.61 17.77
C ASP A 6 6.40 11.08 16.57
N ARG A 7 5.42 11.86 16.11
CA ARG A 7 4.58 11.48 14.96
C ARG A 7 5.37 11.53 13.65
N ARG A 8 6.18 12.57 13.44
CA ARG A 8 7.05 12.70 12.27
C ARG A 8 8.08 11.58 12.20
N ALA A 9 8.68 11.22 13.34
CA ALA A 9 9.59 10.08 13.43
C ALA A 9 8.87 8.75 13.12
N THR A 10 7.65 8.57 13.60
CA THR A 10 6.82 7.39 13.28
C THR A 10 6.58 7.28 11.77
N TYR A 11 6.17 8.37 11.11
CA TYR A 11 5.90 8.37 9.68
C TYR A 11 7.17 8.14 8.86
N LEU A 12 8.32 8.68 9.30
CA LEU A 12 9.60 8.38 8.68
C LEU A 12 9.89 6.87 8.75
N ARG A 13 9.76 6.26 9.92
CA ARG A 13 10.02 4.81 10.11
C ARG A 13 9.08 3.95 9.28
N LEU A 14 7.80 4.30 9.22
CA LEU A 14 6.82 3.62 8.35
C LEU A 14 7.25 3.75 6.89
N GLY A 15 7.44 4.97 6.40
CA GLY A 15 7.81 5.21 5.01
C GLY A 15 9.10 4.52 4.59
N THR A 16 10.15 4.59 5.41
CA THR A 16 11.40 3.86 5.15
C THR A 16 11.23 2.35 5.23
N GLY A 17 10.35 1.86 6.12
CA GLY A 17 10.04 0.45 6.24
C GLY A 17 9.37 -0.11 4.99
N GLU A 18 8.37 0.59 4.46
CA GLU A 18 7.67 0.21 3.22
C GLU A 18 8.64 0.19 2.01
N LEU A 19 9.50 1.20 1.89
CA LEU A 19 10.50 1.27 0.82
C LEU A 19 11.61 0.23 0.97
N ALA A 20 12.03 -0.08 2.20
CA ALA A 20 12.99 -1.14 2.45
C ALA A 20 12.39 -2.51 2.14
N ALA A 21 11.13 -2.74 2.50
CA ALA A 21 10.41 -3.97 2.18
C ALA A 21 10.26 -4.15 0.66
N SER A 22 9.83 -3.10 -0.07
CA SER A 22 9.72 -3.17 -1.53
C SER A 22 11.07 -3.45 -2.19
N ALA A 23 12.15 -2.80 -1.74
CA ALA A 23 13.50 -3.10 -2.22
C ALA A 23 13.92 -4.54 -1.91
N ALA A 24 13.65 -5.04 -0.70
CA ALA A 24 13.97 -6.41 -0.30
C ALA A 24 13.25 -7.45 -1.17
N PHE A 25 11.95 -7.27 -1.43
CA PHE A 25 11.18 -8.14 -2.32
C PHE A 25 11.69 -8.09 -3.77
N ALA A 26 11.99 -6.89 -4.29
CA ALA A 26 12.52 -6.73 -5.63
C ALA A 26 13.89 -7.42 -5.78
N VAL A 27 14.80 -7.20 -4.82
CA VAL A 27 16.13 -7.84 -4.81
C VAL A 27 15.99 -9.35 -4.68
N ALA A 28 15.14 -9.85 -3.79
CA ALA A 28 14.91 -11.28 -3.63
C ALA A 28 14.43 -11.92 -4.94
N TYR A 29 13.50 -11.28 -5.66
CA TYR A 29 13.04 -11.75 -6.95
C TYR A 29 14.17 -11.75 -7.99
N LEU A 30 14.95 -10.67 -8.09
CA LEU A 30 16.07 -10.60 -9.05
C LEU A 30 17.15 -11.65 -8.78
N LEU A 31 17.39 -12.01 -7.51
CA LEU A 31 18.37 -13.04 -7.15
C LEU A 31 17.85 -14.47 -7.39
N LEU A 32 16.54 -14.67 -7.37
CA LEU A 32 15.93 -16.00 -7.44
C LEU A 32 15.29 -16.32 -8.79
N ARG A 33 14.99 -15.32 -9.63
CA ARG A 33 14.25 -15.49 -10.90
C ARG A 33 14.84 -16.54 -11.83
N ASP A 34 16.17 -16.64 -11.91
CA ASP A 34 16.85 -17.58 -12.82
C ASP A 34 16.72 -19.04 -12.37
N ARG A 35 16.17 -19.29 -11.17
CA ARG A 35 15.81 -20.64 -10.69
C ARG A 35 14.45 -21.11 -11.20
N PHE A 36 13.67 -20.23 -11.84
CA PHE A 36 12.33 -20.51 -12.32
C PHE A 36 12.30 -20.52 -13.85
N THR A 37 11.36 -21.28 -14.41
CA THR A 37 11.09 -21.26 -15.85
C THR A 37 10.54 -19.90 -16.31
N GLY A 38 10.54 -19.61 -17.61
CA GLY A 38 10.04 -18.34 -18.13
C GLY A 38 8.59 -18.04 -17.72
N ASP A 39 7.71 -19.04 -17.79
CA ASP A 39 6.31 -18.91 -17.38
C ASP A 39 6.18 -18.65 -15.87
N GLU A 40 6.97 -19.34 -15.05
CA GLU A 40 6.95 -19.14 -13.61
C GLU A 40 7.51 -17.77 -13.21
N GLN A 41 8.53 -17.26 -13.92
CA GLN A 41 9.02 -15.89 -13.75
C GLN A 41 7.91 -14.88 -14.06
N LEU A 42 7.15 -15.09 -15.15
CA LEU A 42 6.01 -14.22 -15.50
C LEU A 42 4.93 -14.28 -14.42
N ALA A 43 4.60 -15.46 -13.90
CA ALA A 43 3.62 -15.66 -12.85
C ALA A 43 4.01 -14.94 -11.55
N LEU A 44 5.25 -15.14 -11.07
CA LEU A 44 5.77 -14.52 -9.84
C LEU A 44 5.96 -13.01 -10.02
N GLY A 45 6.47 -12.57 -11.17
CA GLY A 45 6.60 -11.17 -11.51
C GLY A 45 5.24 -10.46 -11.54
N ALA A 46 4.21 -11.11 -12.10
CA ALA A 46 2.85 -10.59 -12.08
C ALA A 46 2.31 -10.43 -10.67
N ALA A 47 2.51 -11.43 -9.78
CA ALA A 47 2.09 -11.34 -8.39
C ALA A 47 2.87 -10.28 -7.58
N LEU A 48 4.16 -10.13 -7.85
CA LEU A 48 5.05 -9.22 -7.14
C LEU A 48 4.84 -7.76 -7.54
N THR A 49 4.54 -7.49 -8.81
CA THR A 49 4.37 -6.13 -9.35
C THR A 49 3.36 -5.29 -8.56
N PRO A 50 2.09 -5.72 -8.32
CA PRO A 50 1.15 -4.93 -7.53
C PRO A 50 1.61 -4.74 -6.09
N LEU A 51 2.27 -5.74 -5.48
CA LEU A 51 2.83 -5.62 -4.12
C LEU A 51 3.84 -4.47 -4.06
N LEU A 52 4.83 -4.47 -4.96
CA LEU A 52 5.85 -3.41 -5.02
C LEU A 52 5.23 -2.04 -5.28
N LEU A 53 4.28 -1.95 -6.22
CA LEU A 53 3.59 -0.71 -6.54
C LEU A 53 2.90 -0.13 -5.30
N ILE A 54 2.16 -0.94 -4.55
CA ILE A 54 1.42 -0.48 -3.37
C ILE A 54 2.36 -0.10 -2.23
N LEU A 55 3.41 -0.89 -1.94
CA LEU A 55 4.39 -0.57 -0.91
C LEU A 55 5.13 0.74 -1.24
N VAL A 56 5.49 0.97 -2.49
CA VAL A 56 6.12 2.22 -2.93
C VAL A 56 5.16 3.40 -2.76
N GLN A 57 3.90 3.26 -3.17
CA GLN A 57 2.86 4.29 -2.97
C GLN A 57 2.68 4.64 -1.48
N ALA A 58 2.63 3.62 -0.61
CA ALA A 58 2.54 3.78 0.83
C ALA A 58 3.79 4.44 1.43
N GLY A 59 4.98 4.01 1.00
CA GLY A 59 6.26 4.59 1.40
C GLY A 59 6.35 6.08 1.10
N PHE A 60 6.05 6.46 -0.15
CA PHE A 60 5.99 7.87 -0.54
C PHE A 60 4.94 8.66 0.25
N TYR A 61 3.77 8.07 0.48
CA TYR A 61 2.73 8.72 1.26
C TYR A 61 3.24 9.07 2.67
N TRP A 62 3.78 8.10 3.41
CA TRP A 62 4.26 8.35 4.77
C TRP A 62 5.40 9.36 4.82
N LEU A 63 6.32 9.31 3.86
CA LEU A 63 7.43 10.27 3.79
C LEU A 63 6.93 11.69 3.51
N LEU A 64 5.96 11.85 2.61
CA LEU A 64 5.38 13.15 2.26
C LEU A 64 4.45 13.69 3.35
N ALA A 65 3.68 12.82 4.01
CA ALA A 65 2.70 13.20 5.03
C ALA A 65 3.31 13.95 6.23
N ARG A 66 4.62 13.77 6.46
CA ARG A 66 5.38 14.53 7.45
C ARG A 66 5.33 16.05 7.22
N HIS A 67 5.14 16.50 5.98
CA HIS A 67 5.12 17.92 5.62
C HIS A 67 3.80 18.63 5.92
N TRP A 68 2.68 17.91 5.88
CA TRP A 68 1.36 18.52 6.16
C TRP A 68 0.82 18.19 7.55
N MET A 69 1.34 17.16 8.23
CA MET A 69 0.92 16.81 9.60
C MET A 69 0.91 18.00 10.59
N GLY A 70 -0.28 18.36 11.04
CA GLY A 70 -0.52 19.36 12.09
C GLY A 70 -0.38 20.82 11.66
N VAL A 71 -0.17 21.09 10.36
CA VAL A 71 0.09 22.44 9.86
C VAL A 71 -0.71 22.75 8.60
N ARG A 72 -0.94 21.77 7.70
CA ARG A 72 -1.61 21.98 6.40
C ARG A 72 -2.41 20.73 5.99
N VAL A 73 -3.22 20.89 4.96
CA VAL A 73 -3.87 19.77 4.26
C VAL A 73 -2.96 19.20 3.17
N MET A 74 -3.24 17.96 2.75
CA MET A 74 -2.56 17.32 1.62
C MET A 74 -2.72 18.17 0.35
N PRO A 75 -1.66 18.38 -0.45
CA PRO A 75 -1.77 19.11 -1.72
C PRO A 75 -2.83 18.50 -2.65
N PRO A 76 -3.72 19.31 -3.28
CA PRO A 76 -4.83 18.80 -4.10
C PRO A 76 -4.39 17.89 -5.26
N ALA A 77 -3.24 18.19 -5.87
CA ALA A 77 -2.67 17.36 -6.93
C ALA A 77 -2.31 15.94 -6.43
N LEU A 78 -1.70 15.84 -5.25
CA LEU A 78 -1.40 14.54 -4.62
C LEU A 78 -2.70 13.83 -4.21
N ALA A 79 -3.67 14.56 -3.65
CA ALA A 79 -4.96 13.98 -3.29
C ALA A 79 -5.70 13.41 -4.51
N GLY A 80 -5.63 14.11 -5.64
CA GLY A 80 -6.11 13.64 -6.95
C GLY A 80 -5.43 12.35 -7.39
N ALA A 81 -4.09 12.32 -7.36
CA ALA A 81 -3.29 11.16 -7.74
C ALA A 81 -3.62 9.92 -6.89
N TYR A 82 -3.61 10.05 -5.56
CA TYR A 82 -3.89 8.92 -4.67
C TYR A 82 -5.33 8.41 -4.78
N SER A 83 -6.29 9.25 -5.11
CA SER A 83 -7.62 8.75 -5.41
C SER A 83 -7.73 8.08 -6.77
N ALA A 84 -6.95 8.46 -7.78
CA ALA A 84 -6.92 7.71 -9.03
C ALA A 84 -6.33 6.32 -8.78
N LEU A 85 -5.24 6.26 -8.00
CA LEU A 85 -4.60 5.01 -7.57
C LEU A 85 -5.55 4.06 -6.83
N ARG A 86 -6.48 4.60 -6.02
CA ARG A 86 -7.54 3.79 -5.38
C ARG A 86 -8.32 2.93 -6.37
N TRP A 87 -8.58 3.43 -7.58
CA TRP A 87 -9.34 2.74 -8.62
C TRP A 87 -8.46 1.95 -9.59
N ILE A 88 -7.24 2.43 -9.83
CA ILE A 88 -6.26 1.75 -10.69
C ILE A 88 -5.73 0.47 -10.02
N ASN A 89 -5.42 0.51 -8.73
CA ASN A 89 -4.82 -0.62 -8.02
C ASN A 89 -5.66 -1.91 -8.10
N PRO A 90 -7.00 -1.91 -7.92
CA PRO A 90 -7.83 -3.09 -8.14
C PRO A 90 -7.74 -3.67 -9.56
N ILE A 91 -7.61 -2.82 -10.58
CA ILE A 91 -7.46 -3.27 -11.98
C ILE A 91 -6.11 -3.99 -12.15
N VAL A 92 -5.03 -3.40 -11.60
CA VAL A 92 -3.70 -4.03 -11.62
C VAL A 92 -3.71 -5.36 -10.87
N LEU A 93 -4.38 -5.44 -9.72
CA LEU A 93 -4.55 -6.69 -8.95
C LEU A 93 -5.33 -7.75 -9.73
N ALA A 94 -6.39 -7.37 -10.45
CA ALA A 94 -7.18 -8.30 -11.25
C ALA A 94 -6.39 -8.83 -12.45
N VAL A 95 -5.69 -7.96 -13.18
CA VAL A 95 -4.86 -8.36 -14.33
C VAL A 95 -3.70 -9.26 -13.88
N SER A 96 -3.00 -8.89 -12.81
CA SER A 96 -1.92 -9.72 -12.27
C SER A 96 -2.39 -11.08 -11.79
N LEU A 97 -3.58 -11.20 -11.21
CA LEU A 97 -4.17 -12.49 -10.84
C LEU A 97 -4.40 -13.36 -12.07
N GLY A 98 -4.93 -12.80 -13.15
CA GLY A 98 -5.13 -13.52 -14.41
C GLY A 98 -3.81 -14.07 -14.97
N VAL A 99 -2.76 -13.25 -14.99
CA VAL A 99 -1.43 -13.68 -15.46
C VAL A 99 -0.86 -14.76 -14.54
N LEU A 100 -0.98 -14.60 -13.21
CA LEU A 100 -0.54 -15.59 -12.23
C LEU A 100 -1.23 -16.95 -12.44
N VAL A 101 -2.56 -16.97 -12.57
CA VAL A 101 -3.33 -18.20 -12.77
C VAL A 101 -2.99 -18.87 -14.10
N TRP A 102 -2.75 -18.08 -15.15
CA TRP A 102 -2.46 -18.62 -16.48
C TRP A 102 -1.04 -19.22 -16.60
N HIS A 103 -0.04 -18.63 -15.93
CA HIS A 103 1.37 -19.01 -16.13
C HIS A 103 1.96 -19.82 -14.96
N ALA A 104 1.27 -19.93 -13.82
CA ALA A 104 1.74 -20.78 -12.71
C ALA A 104 1.64 -22.26 -13.10
N SER A 105 2.79 -22.86 -13.42
CA SER A 105 2.89 -24.25 -13.89
C SER A 105 3.16 -25.27 -12.79
N THR A 106 3.62 -24.83 -11.61
CA THR A 106 3.92 -25.70 -10.47
C THR A 106 3.18 -25.27 -9.20
N ILE A 107 2.91 -26.23 -8.32
CA ILE A 107 2.26 -25.96 -7.02
C ILE A 107 3.09 -24.97 -6.19
N GLY A 108 4.42 -25.10 -6.22
CA GLY A 108 5.33 -24.19 -5.51
C GLY A 108 5.19 -22.75 -5.98
N THR A 109 5.23 -22.53 -7.29
CA THR A 109 5.06 -21.19 -7.90
C THR A 109 3.65 -20.65 -7.65
N ALA A 110 2.61 -21.50 -7.73
CA ALA A 110 1.24 -21.10 -7.43
C ALA A 110 1.07 -20.64 -5.97
N VAL A 111 1.61 -21.38 -5.00
CA VAL A 111 1.54 -21.02 -3.57
C VAL A 111 2.33 -19.75 -3.28
N LEU A 112 3.56 -19.63 -3.78
CA LEU A 112 4.38 -18.44 -3.59
C LEU A 112 3.75 -17.20 -4.23
N GLY A 113 3.29 -17.32 -5.48
CA GLY A 113 2.61 -16.25 -6.20
C GLY A 113 1.30 -15.84 -5.53
N ALA A 114 0.49 -16.80 -5.09
CA ALA A 114 -0.73 -16.51 -4.33
C ALA A 114 -0.44 -15.78 -3.01
N GLY A 115 0.64 -16.14 -2.31
CA GLY A 115 1.09 -15.44 -1.11
C GLY A 115 1.47 -13.99 -1.37
N LEU A 116 2.29 -13.73 -2.40
CA LEU A 116 2.68 -12.38 -2.80
C LEU A 116 1.48 -11.54 -3.23
N TRP A 117 0.59 -12.14 -4.04
CA TRP A 117 -0.61 -11.47 -4.53
C TRP A 117 -1.59 -11.15 -3.40
N LEU A 118 -1.84 -12.10 -2.49
CA LEU A 118 -2.69 -11.88 -1.33
C LEU A 118 -2.11 -10.79 -0.43
N PHE A 119 -0.79 -10.76 -0.26
CA PHE A 119 -0.13 -9.70 0.49
C PHE A 119 -0.34 -8.33 -0.16
N ALA A 120 -0.25 -8.23 -1.49
CA ALA A 120 -0.58 -7.02 -2.23
C ALA A 120 -2.04 -6.57 -1.99
N VAL A 121 -2.99 -7.50 -1.98
CA VAL A 121 -4.40 -7.21 -1.67
C VAL A 121 -4.53 -6.67 -0.24
N ILE A 122 -3.90 -7.31 0.73
CA ILE A 122 -3.94 -6.87 2.14
C ILE A 122 -3.39 -5.44 2.27
N GLU A 123 -2.27 -5.14 1.62
CA GLU A 123 -1.70 -3.79 1.64
C GLU A 123 -2.62 -2.77 0.93
N HIS A 124 -3.22 -3.14 -0.21
CA HIS A 124 -4.19 -2.28 -0.88
C HIS A 124 -5.36 -1.94 0.06
N LEU A 125 -5.92 -2.96 0.71
CA LEU A 125 -7.02 -2.77 1.67
C LEU A 125 -6.57 -1.85 2.80
N ASN A 126 -5.42 -2.12 3.41
CA ASN A 126 -4.87 -1.37 4.53
C ASN A 126 -4.71 0.13 4.23
N TYR A 127 -4.28 0.46 3.02
CA TYR A 127 -4.00 1.84 2.61
C TYR A 127 -5.19 2.58 1.98
N TYR A 128 -6.06 1.89 1.23
CA TYR A 128 -7.09 2.54 0.40
C TYR A 128 -8.54 2.25 0.80
N VAL A 129 -8.80 1.19 1.57
CA VAL A 129 -10.17 0.74 1.86
C VAL A 129 -10.46 0.76 3.37
N ILE A 130 -9.74 -0.04 4.16
CA ILE A 130 -9.96 -0.25 5.58
C ILE A 130 -8.62 -0.38 6.28
N ARG A 131 -8.41 0.33 7.39
CA ARG A 131 -7.19 0.19 8.18
C ARG A 131 -7.18 -1.14 8.92
N LEU A 132 -6.27 -2.04 8.54
CA LEU A 132 -6.15 -3.40 9.11
C LEU A 132 -5.10 -3.51 10.22
N ALA A 133 -4.19 -2.52 10.34
CA ALA A 133 -3.14 -2.51 11.35
C ALA A 133 -3.69 -2.24 12.77
N TYR A 134 -4.09 -3.32 13.45
CA TYR A 134 -4.29 -3.37 14.90
C TYR A 134 -3.01 -3.89 15.59
N PRO A 135 -2.67 -3.44 16.81
CA PRO A 135 -1.76 -4.18 17.67
C PRO A 135 -2.24 -5.63 17.79
N ALA A 136 -1.32 -6.61 17.74
CA ALA A 136 -1.67 -8.04 17.76
C ALA A 136 -2.59 -8.44 18.95
N SER A 137 -2.54 -7.69 20.06
CA SER A 137 -3.38 -7.86 21.24
C SER A 137 -4.85 -7.44 21.07
N GLN A 138 -5.21 -6.72 20.01
CA GLN A 138 -6.56 -6.20 19.75
C GLN A 138 -7.11 -6.61 18.37
N TRP A 139 -6.41 -7.51 17.67
CA TRP A 139 -6.77 -7.91 16.31
C TRP A 139 -8.17 -8.54 16.24
N LEU A 140 -8.51 -9.47 17.15
CA LEU A 140 -9.83 -10.14 17.14
C LEU A 140 -11.01 -9.21 17.44
N SER A 141 -10.83 -8.16 18.25
CA SER A 141 -11.90 -7.20 18.58
C SER A 141 -11.95 -5.98 17.63
N GLY A 142 -10.88 -5.76 16.87
CA GLY A 142 -10.70 -4.61 16.00
C GLY A 142 -11.11 -4.81 14.54
N VAL A 143 -11.03 -6.03 14.00
CA VAL A 143 -11.28 -6.33 12.57
C VAL A 143 -12.66 -5.88 12.07
N GLY A 144 -13.63 -5.66 12.97
CA GLY A 144 -14.97 -5.13 12.65
C GLY A 144 -15.11 -3.59 12.66
N GLN A 145 -14.20 -2.84 13.27
CA GLN A 145 -14.27 -1.37 13.28
C GLN A 145 -13.72 -0.81 11.97
N ARG A 146 -14.60 -0.59 10.99
CA ARG A 146 -14.28 0.09 9.73
C ARG A 146 -13.75 1.51 10.00
N ARG A 147 -12.44 1.65 10.21
CA ARG A 147 -11.78 2.96 10.27
C ARG A 147 -11.20 3.28 8.91
N THR A 148 -11.52 4.47 8.41
CA THR A 148 -10.95 5.03 7.20
C THR A 148 -9.42 5.11 7.36
N PRO A 149 -8.64 4.58 6.40
CA PRO A 149 -7.18 4.73 6.41
C PRO A 149 -6.76 6.21 6.47
N GLN A 150 -5.64 6.50 7.14
CA GLN A 150 -5.16 7.89 7.26
C GLN A 150 -4.94 8.53 5.88
N LEU A 151 -4.37 7.79 4.93
CA LEU A 151 -4.23 8.23 3.54
C LEU A 151 -5.56 8.69 2.93
N MET A 152 -6.64 7.96 3.18
CA MET A 152 -7.95 8.32 2.65
C MET A 152 -8.61 9.50 3.39
N ASN A 153 -8.26 9.74 4.65
CA ASN A 153 -8.67 10.97 5.35
C ASN A 153 -7.94 12.18 4.74
N ASP A 154 -6.61 12.10 4.58
CA ASP A 154 -5.79 13.16 3.99
C ASP A 154 -6.23 13.48 2.55
N VAL A 155 -6.58 12.46 1.75
CA VAL A 155 -7.11 12.64 0.39
C VAL A 155 -8.47 13.36 0.38
N ARG A 156 -9.33 13.12 1.36
CA ARG A 156 -10.63 13.82 1.47
C ARG A 156 -10.41 15.29 1.83
N GLU A 157 -9.57 15.55 2.84
CA GLU A 157 -9.23 16.90 3.27
C GLU A 157 -8.55 17.72 2.15
N GLY A 158 -7.61 17.11 1.41
CA GLY A 158 -6.94 17.76 0.29
C GLY A 158 -7.82 18.02 -0.94
N ARG A 159 -8.99 17.37 -1.03
CA ARG A 159 -9.96 17.58 -2.11
C ARG A 159 -11.08 18.55 -1.76
N GLU A 160 -11.38 18.71 -0.48
CA GLU A 160 -12.35 19.68 0.02
C GLU A 160 -11.68 20.72 0.93
N PRO A 161 -10.70 21.52 0.44
CA PRO A 161 -10.00 22.49 1.28
C PRO A 161 -10.91 23.63 1.82
N ASP A 162 -12.11 23.82 1.26
CA ASP A 162 -12.89 25.07 1.35
C ASP A 162 -14.32 24.90 1.95
N ARG A 163 -14.47 24.20 3.09
CA ARG A 163 -15.71 24.27 3.89
C ARG A 163 -15.55 24.87 5.29
N SER A 164 -14.33 25.21 5.71
CA SER A 164 -14.05 25.74 7.05
C SER A 164 -13.86 27.27 7.13
N GLU A 165 -13.80 27.98 6.01
CA GLU A 165 -13.59 29.44 5.98
C GLU A 165 -14.85 30.26 5.66
N GLY A 166 -15.98 29.62 5.33
CA GLY A 166 -17.24 30.28 4.96
C GLY A 166 -18.25 30.53 6.11
N GLN A 167 -17.86 30.32 7.37
CA GLN A 167 -18.71 30.59 8.54
C GLN A 167 -17.91 31.22 9.68
N ARG A 168 -17.44 32.46 9.49
CA ARG A 168 -17.11 33.39 10.59
C ARG A 168 -17.47 34.80 10.19
#